data_AF-A0A7J9YZ04-F1
#
_entry.id   AF-A0A7J9YZ04-F1
#
_cell.length_a   1.000
_cell.length_b   1.000
_cell.length_c   1.000
_cell.angle_alpha   90.00
_cell.angle_beta   90.00
_cell.angle_gamma   90.00
#
_symmetry.space_group_name_H-M   'P 1'
#
loop_
_entity.id
_entity.type
_entity.pdbx_description
1 polymer ?
#
loop_
_entity_poly.entity_id
_entity_poly.type
_entity_poly.pdbx_seq_one_letter_code
_entity_poly.pdbx_strand_id
1 'polypeptide(L)'
;MSSTTKAAKRRAPGENGGYARIVKEIGRALSAREVAEAVGVGERSVQNWRAGAARPRGAAREALLDLHYVIAALSDVYTEEGVEVVLRGRARALDDRRPLEVFAAGEREAVVRLAGQLRDYG
;
A
#
# COMPACT_ATOMS: atom_id res chain seq x y z
N MET A 1 1.56 -34.15 -27.91
CA MET A 1 2.76 -33.43 -27.43
C MET A 1 2.80 -32.06 -28.08
N SER A 2 3.35 -31.08 -27.35
CA SER A 2 3.63 -29.68 -27.69
C SER A 2 2.64 -28.64 -27.17
N SER A 3 3.10 -28.03 -26.08
CA SER A 3 2.51 -27.01 -25.23
C SER A 3 2.89 -25.59 -25.69
N THR A 4 1.95 -24.66 -25.45
CA THR A 4 2.17 -23.32 -24.86
C THR A 4 3.04 -22.29 -25.62
N THR A 5 2.42 -21.17 -26.00
CA THR A 5 2.61 -19.88 -25.31
C THR A 5 1.64 -18.84 -25.87
N LYS A 6 0.61 -18.48 -25.07
CA LYS A 6 -0.24 -17.33 -25.32
C LYS A 6 0.56 -16.08 -24.93
N ALA A 7 1.09 -15.37 -25.92
CA ALA A 7 1.80 -14.12 -25.74
C ALA A 7 0.93 -13.12 -24.95
N ALA A 8 1.40 -12.74 -23.76
CA ALA A 8 0.78 -11.68 -22.98
C ALA A 8 0.99 -10.35 -23.73
N LYS A 9 -0.08 -9.84 -24.34
CA LYS A 9 -0.15 -8.55 -25.04
C LYS A 9 0.43 -7.44 -24.15
N ARG A 10 1.59 -6.89 -24.52
CA ARG A 10 2.16 -5.67 -23.89
C ARG A 10 1.11 -4.57 -24.01
N ARG A 11 0.54 -4.15 -22.88
CA ARG A 11 -0.40 -3.02 -22.79
C ARG A 11 0.35 -1.69 -22.88
N ALA A 12 -0.35 -0.65 -23.38
CA ALA A 12 0.21 0.66 -23.66
C ALA A 12 0.84 1.33 -22.41
N PRO A 13 1.92 2.10 -22.58
CA PRO A 13 2.52 2.90 -21.51
C PRO A 13 1.52 4.00 -21.10
N GLY A 14 0.91 3.85 -19.93
CA GLY A 14 -0.10 4.77 -19.41
C GLY A 14 -1.07 4.08 -18.46
N GLU A 15 -1.68 2.97 -18.89
CA GLU A 15 -2.63 2.25 -18.05
C GLU A 15 -1.97 1.54 -16.85
N ASN A 16 -0.68 1.13 -16.97
CA ASN A 16 0.11 0.57 -15.85
C ASN A 16 0.67 1.66 -14.91
N GLY A 17 0.68 2.92 -15.35
CA GLY A 17 1.38 3.99 -14.66
C GLY A 17 0.76 4.36 -13.31
N GLY A 18 -0.56 4.27 -13.18
CA GLY A 18 -1.28 4.63 -11.95
C GLY A 18 -0.81 3.83 -10.74
N TYR A 19 -0.80 2.50 -10.83
CA TYR A 19 -0.32 1.66 -9.72
C TYR A 19 1.18 1.79 -9.48
N ALA A 20 1.97 1.96 -10.54
CA ALA A 20 3.41 2.19 -10.38
C ALA A 20 3.69 3.50 -9.62
N ARG A 21 2.89 4.54 -9.86
CA ARG A 21 2.95 5.81 -9.13
C ARG A 21 2.52 5.63 -7.68
N ILE A 22 1.38 4.97 -7.44
CA ILE A 22 0.90 4.66 -6.09
C ILE A 22 1.97 3.94 -5.27
N VAL A 23 2.58 2.88 -5.82
CA VAL A 23 3.64 2.14 -5.11
C VAL A 23 4.88 3.00 -4.84
N LYS A 24 5.21 3.95 -5.73
CA LYS A 24 6.30 4.90 -5.49
C LYS A 24 5.96 5.92 -4.40
N GLU A 25 4.72 6.38 -4.33
CA GLU A 25 4.23 7.31 -3.31
C GLU A 25 4.17 6.64 -1.93
N ILE A 26 3.59 5.43 -1.84
CA ILE A 26 3.66 4.60 -0.62
C ILE A 26 5.12 4.35 -0.22
N GLY A 27 5.97 4.12 -1.21
CA GLY A 27 7.39 3.83 -1.05
C GLY A 27 8.25 4.97 -0.48
N ARG A 28 7.64 6.12 -0.19
CA ARG A 28 8.24 7.23 0.57
C ARG A 28 8.25 6.91 2.07
N ALA A 29 7.11 6.47 2.61
CA ALA A 29 6.98 6.13 4.03
C ALA A 29 7.31 4.65 4.36
N LEU A 30 7.20 3.74 3.38
CA LEU A 30 7.33 2.29 3.59
C LEU A 30 8.34 1.64 2.66
N SER A 31 9.10 0.68 3.19
CA SER A 31 9.95 -0.20 2.38
C SER A 31 9.11 -1.15 1.50
N ALA A 32 9.70 -1.67 0.43
CA ALA A 32 9.02 -2.64 -0.44
C ALA A 32 8.56 -3.89 0.32
N ARG A 33 9.33 -4.33 1.32
CA ARG A 33 9.00 -5.42 2.22
C ARG A 33 7.76 -5.11 3.07
N GLU A 34 7.71 -3.94 3.70
CA GLU A 34 6.56 -3.52 4.51
C GLU A 34 5.29 -3.40 3.67
N VAL A 35 5.40 -2.86 2.44
CA VAL A 35 4.25 -2.83 1.51
C VAL A 35 3.78 -4.24 1.18
N ALA A 36 4.72 -5.16 0.93
CA ALA A 36 4.40 -6.54 0.59
C ALA A 36 3.67 -7.26 1.72
N GLU A 37 4.16 -7.10 2.96
CA GLU A 37 3.54 -7.61 4.18
C GLU A 37 2.14 -7.00 4.39
N ALA A 38 2.01 -5.69 4.29
CA ALA A 38 0.75 -4.98 4.49
C ALA A 38 -0.35 -5.39 3.49
N VAL A 39 0.01 -5.68 2.24
CA VAL A 39 -0.97 -6.03 1.19
C VAL A 39 -1.05 -7.54 0.90
N GLY A 40 -0.33 -8.37 1.67
CA GLY A 40 -0.41 -9.84 1.60
C GLY A 40 0.20 -10.44 0.33
N VAL A 41 1.32 -9.92 -0.15
CA VAL A 41 2.03 -10.43 -1.34
C VAL A 41 3.53 -10.59 -1.08
N GLY A 42 4.26 -11.21 -2.02
CA GLY A 42 5.73 -11.21 -1.99
C GLY A 42 6.34 -9.90 -2.48
N GLU A 43 7.49 -9.52 -1.93
CA GLU A 43 8.22 -8.28 -2.25
C GLU A 43 8.49 -8.11 -3.76
N ARG A 44 8.80 -9.20 -4.46
CA ARG A 44 9.01 -9.19 -5.92
C ARG A 44 7.77 -8.70 -6.69
N SER A 45 6.56 -8.93 -6.17
CA SER A 45 5.33 -8.40 -6.76
C SER A 45 5.29 -6.88 -6.65
N VAL A 46 5.61 -6.34 -5.46
CA VAL A 46 5.67 -4.89 -5.22
C VAL A 46 6.72 -4.23 -6.11
N GLN A 47 7.92 -4.82 -6.24
CA GLN A 47 8.96 -4.33 -7.14
C GLN A 47 8.49 -4.31 -8.61
N ASN A 48 7.82 -5.38 -9.06
CA ASN A 48 7.24 -5.43 -10.41
C ASN A 48 6.15 -4.38 -10.63
N TRP A 49 5.34 -4.05 -9.61
CA TRP A 49 4.35 -2.98 -9.68
C TRP A 49 5.01 -1.60 -9.72
N ARG A 50 6.02 -1.36 -8.87
CA ARG A 50 6.81 -0.12 -8.85
C ARG A 50 7.48 0.16 -10.20
N ALA A 51 7.94 -0.89 -10.89
CA ALA A 51 8.51 -0.82 -12.23
C ALA A 51 7.45 -0.72 -13.35
N GLY A 52 6.17 -0.87 -13.04
CA GLY A 52 5.09 -0.93 -14.03
C GLY A 52 5.08 -2.20 -14.89
N ALA A 53 5.85 -3.22 -14.50
CA ALA A 53 5.96 -4.51 -15.18
C ALA A 53 4.76 -5.43 -14.91
N ALA A 54 4.09 -5.25 -13.77
CA ALA A 54 2.84 -5.92 -13.43
C ALA A 54 1.87 -4.95 -12.74
N ARG A 55 0.63 -5.41 -12.50
CA ARG A 55 -0.35 -4.68 -11.68
C ARG A 55 -0.86 -5.55 -10.54
N PRO A 56 -1.22 -4.97 -9.39
CA PRO A 56 -1.94 -5.67 -8.35
C PRO A 56 -3.33 -6.08 -8.88
N ARG A 57 -3.87 -7.17 -8.32
CA ARG A 57 -5.20 -7.70 -8.67
C ARG A 57 -5.89 -8.24 -7.42
N GLY A 58 -7.22 -8.34 -7.48
CA GLY A 58 -8.03 -8.91 -6.41
C GLY A 58 -7.78 -8.22 -5.07
N ALA A 59 -7.67 -9.00 -4.00
CA ALA A 59 -7.47 -8.50 -2.64
C ALA A 59 -6.23 -7.59 -2.50
N ALA A 60 -5.13 -7.91 -3.19
CA ALA A 60 -3.91 -7.11 -3.14
C ALA A 60 -4.09 -5.72 -3.78
N ARG A 61 -5.00 -5.57 -4.75
CA ARG A 61 -5.34 -4.26 -5.31
C ARG A 61 -6.12 -3.43 -4.30
N GLU A 62 -7.15 -4.01 -3.68
CA GLU A 62 -7.95 -3.30 -2.69
C GLU A 62 -7.08 -2.88 -1.49
N ALA A 63 -6.27 -3.79 -0.95
CA ALA A 63 -5.35 -3.48 0.13
C ALA A 63 -4.30 -2.40 -0.24
N LEU A 64 -3.79 -2.39 -1.48
CA LEU A 64 -2.87 -1.34 -1.91
C LEU A 64 -3.56 0.04 -2.00
N LEU A 65 -4.82 0.08 -2.45
CA LEU A 65 -5.59 1.32 -2.52
C LEU A 65 -5.95 1.84 -1.13
N ASP A 66 -6.36 0.96 -0.21
CA ASP A 66 -6.60 1.29 1.20
C ASP A 66 -5.33 1.86 1.85
N LEU A 67 -4.17 1.23 1.61
CA LEU A 67 -2.89 1.67 2.14
C LEU A 67 -2.47 3.04 1.57
N HIS A 68 -2.72 3.25 0.27
CA HIS A 68 -2.49 4.54 -0.37
C HIS A 68 -3.37 5.64 0.24
N TYR A 69 -4.65 5.35 0.46
CA TYR A 69 -5.58 6.28 1.11
C TYR A 69 -5.12 6.67 2.52
N VAL A 70 -4.70 5.68 3.33
CA VAL A 70 -4.17 5.91 4.68
C VAL A 70 -2.96 6.83 4.63
N ILE A 71 -1.97 6.53 3.79
CA ILE A 71 -0.75 7.34 3.70
C ILE A 71 -1.06 8.75 3.19
N ALA A 72 -1.90 8.89 2.17
CA ALA A 72 -2.30 10.20 1.66
C ALA A 72 -3.00 11.05 2.73
N ALA A 73 -3.97 10.48 3.45
CA ALA A 73 -4.67 11.18 4.52
C ALA A 73 -3.73 11.60 5.67
N LEU A 74 -2.75 10.78 6.02
CA LEU A 74 -1.74 11.15 7.01
C LEU A 74 -0.78 12.22 6.49
N SER A 75 -0.41 12.17 5.20
CA SER A 75 0.45 13.17 4.56
C SER A 75 -0.19 14.54 4.42
N ASP A 76 -1.53 14.65 4.51
CA ASP A 76 -2.22 15.94 4.53
C ASP A 76 -1.91 16.73 5.81
N VAL A 77 -1.53 16.06 6.90
CA VAL A 77 -1.32 16.67 8.24
C VAL A 77 0.08 16.43 8.83
N TYR A 78 0.81 15.42 8.36
CA TYR A 78 2.13 15.05 8.87
C TYR A 78 3.22 15.13 7.79
N THR A 79 4.47 15.36 8.20
CA THR A 79 5.65 15.17 7.34
C THR A 79 5.84 13.68 7.01
N GLU A 80 6.72 13.37 6.07
CA GLU A 80 7.06 11.98 5.72
C GLU A 80 7.54 11.20 6.96
N GLU A 81 8.43 11.78 7.77
CA GLU A 81 8.88 11.19 9.03
C GLU A 81 7.73 11.06 10.04
N GLY A 82 6.81 12.02 10.07
CA GLY A 82 5.61 11.95 10.92
C GLY A 82 4.70 10.78 10.54
N VAL A 83 4.47 10.55 9.24
CA VAL A 83 3.71 9.40 8.73
C VAL A 83 4.38 8.09 9.16
N GLU A 84 5.71 8.01 9.03
CA GLU A 84 6.47 6.84 9.45
C GLU A 84 6.30 6.53 10.94
N VAL A 85 6.40 7.56 11.79
CA VAL A 85 6.25 7.47 13.24
C VAL A 85 4.84 7.01 13.59
N VAL A 86 3.81 7.54 12.94
CA VAL A 86 2.42 7.13 13.18
C VAL A 86 2.20 5.67 12.80
N LEU A 87 2.65 5.25 11.62
CA LEU A 87 2.42 3.88 11.13
C LEU A 87 3.14 2.80 11.95
N ARG A 88 4.31 3.12 12.51
CA ARG A 88 5.13 2.22 13.33
C ARG A 88 4.94 2.40 14.84
N GLY A 89 4.31 3.50 15.24
CA GLY A 89 3.96 3.83 16.62
C GLY A 89 2.74 3.07 17.10
N ARG A 90 2.55 3.01 18.42
CA ARG A 90 1.33 2.45 19.01
C ARG A 90 0.19 3.47 18.91
N ALA A 91 -0.98 3.01 18.50
CA ALA A 91 -2.18 3.85 18.45
C ALA A 91 -3.19 3.37 19.48
N ARG A 92 -3.55 4.25 20.44
CA ARG A 92 -4.54 3.94 21.48
C ARG A 92 -5.90 3.53 20.90
N ALA A 93 -6.29 4.16 19.78
CA ALA A 93 -7.53 3.82 19.07
C ALA A 93 -7.53 2.42 18.42
N LEU A 94 -6.36 1.75 18.38
CA LEU A 94 -6.17 0.39 17.86
C LEU A 94 -5.73 -0.57 18.98
N ASP A 95 -6.18 -0.35 20.22
CA ASP A 95 -5.81 -1.16 21.39
C ASP A 95 -4.29 -1.21 21.61
N ASP A 96 -3.64 -0.05 21.46
CA ASP A 96 -2.19 0.13 21.54
C ASP A 96 -1.37 -0.72 20.55
N ARG A 97 -2.00 -1.26 19.51
CA ARG A 97 -1.32 -1.92 18.38
C ARG A 97 -0.81 -0.89 17.38
N ARG A 98 0.13 -1.33 16.54
CA ARG A 98 0.73 -0.48 15.51
C ARG A 98 -0.14 -0.48 14.25
N PRO A 99 -0.45 0.69 13.66
CA PRO A 99 -1.32 0.76 12.48
C PRO A 99 -0.86 -0.15 11.34
N LEU A 100 0.44 -0.21 11.06
CA LEU A 100 0.96 -1.06 9.98
C LEU A 100 0.75 -2.56 10.25
N GLU A 101 0.90 -3.00 11.50
CA GLU A 101 0.68 -4.41 11.90
C GLU A 101 -0.81 -4.76 11.85
N VAL A 102 -1.69 -3.88 12.32
CA VAL A 102 -3.15 -4.03 12.24
C VAL A 102 -3.61 -4.12 10.78
N PHE A 103 -3.03 -3.27 9.91
CA PHE A 103 -3.31 -3.31 8.48
C PHE A 103 -2.91 -4.65 7.86
N ALA A 104 -1.69 -5.12 8.15
CA ALA A 104 -1.15 -6.40 7.66
C ALA A 104 -1.96 -7.61 8.17
N ALA A 105 -2.55 -7.52 9.36
CA ALA A 105 -3.45 -8.53 9.91
C ALA A 105 -4.82 -8.60 9.19
N GLY A 106 -5.08 -7.73 8.21
CA GLY A 106 -6.32 -7.69 7.45
C GLY A 106 -7.40 -6.79 8.04
N GLU A 107 -7.16 -6.19 9.21
CA GLU A 107 -8.05 -5.25 9.90
C GLU A 107 -7.96 -3.82 9.32
N ARG A 108 -7.93 -3.75 7.98
CA ARG A 108 -7.61 -2.54 7.21
C ARG A 108 -8.54 -1.37 7.52
N GLU A 109 -9.84 -1.65 7.69
CA GLU A 109 -10.82 -0.59 7.99
C GLU A 109 -10.54 0.15 9.30
N ALA A 110 -9.99 -0.52 10.31
CA ALA A 110 -9.65 0.14 11.58
C ALA A 110 -8.57 1.21 11.36
N VAL A 111 -7.61 0.93 10.50
CA VAL A 111 -6.51 1.84 10.14
C VAL A 111 -6.98 2.96 9.23
N VAL A 112 -7.89 2.67 8.28
CA VAL A 112 -8.55 3.68 7.44
C VAL A 112 -9.33 4.69 8.30
N ARG A 113 -10.08 4.21 9.30
CA ARG A 113 -10.79 5.09 10.25
C ARG A 113 -9.84 5.93 11.07
N LEU A 114 -8.75 5.34 11.59
CA LEU A 114 -7.72 6.09 12.32
C LEU A 114 -7.13 7.22 11.47
N ALA A 115 -6.78 6.95 10.22
CA ALA A 115 -6.22 7.96 9.31
C ALA A 115 -7.20 9.11 9.05
N GLY A 116 -8.48 8.80 8.85
CA GLY A 116 -9.53 9.82 8.74
C GLY A 116 -9.64 10.68 9.99
N GLN A 117 -9.68 10.05 11.17
CA GLN A 117 -9.71 10.78 12.44
C GLN A 117 -8.51 11.72 12.60
N LEU A 118 -7.29 11.23 12.39
CA LEU A 118 -6.08 12.04 12.55
C LEU A 118 -6.02 13.22 11.58
N ARG A 119 -6.48 13.03 10.34
CA ARG A 119 -6.58 14.12 9.35
C ARG A 119 -7.60 15.17 9.77
N ASP A 120 -8.76 14.75 10.27
CA ASP A 120 -9.87 15.66 10.59
C ASP A 120 -9.63 16.45 11.91
N TYR A 121 -8.64 16.06 12.73
CA TYR A 121 -8.23 16.78 13.96
C TYR A 121 -7.01 17.70 13.80
N GLY A 122 -6.27 17.60 12.68
CA GLY A 122 -5.09 18.43 12.39
C GLY A 122 -5.42 19.67 11.58
#